data_AF-A0A6I3MJ19-F1
#
_entry.id   AF-A0A6I3MJ19-F1
#
_cell.length_a   1.000
_cell.length_b   1.000
_cell.length_c   1.000
_cell.angle_alpha   90.00
_cell.angle_beta   90.00
_cell.angle_gamma   90.00
#
_symmetry.space_group_name_H-M   'P 1'
#
loop_
_entity.id
_entity.type
_entity.pdbx_description
1 polymer ?
#
loop_
_entity_poly.entity_id
_entity_poly.type
_entity_poly.pdbx_seq_one_letter_code
_entity_poly.pdbx_strand_id
1 'polypeptide(L)'
;MNFKKYLKIYSILCLTILFFECKKSNSNYQQEHALSNYEEDGYPDGTYCAEIDYYYSETGTSSTYTLLVEIENNELTEIHWPNGGWLDNSHFTPPDISSGEASFTSDRGVDYTIKIIGNDGDCSTTTYVTNEDDLIQQKEDNEDKEDEYQKKQSVEEEEQKAEEEQKRRQQEEEQAQEENQE
;
A
#
# COMPACT_ATOMS: atom_id res chain seq x y z
N MET A 1 -22.16 50.90 34.92
CA MET A 1 -20.93 51.64 34.57
C MET A 1 -20.07 50.75 33.69
N ASN A 2 -20.29 50.78 32.37
CA ASN A 2 -19.46 51.45 31.35
C ASN A 2 -18.08 50.83 31.09
N PHE A 3 -18.08 49.58 30.60
CA PHE A 3 -16.92 48.82 30.11
C PHE A 3 -16.20 49.46 28.89
N LYS A 4 -16.83 50.46 28.24
CA LYS A 4 -16.32 51.12 27.03
C LYS A 4 -15.24 52.21 27.29
N LYS A 5 -14.88 52.50 28.54
CA LYS A 5 -13.88 53.53 28.88
C LYS A 5 -12.45 53.00 29.06
N TYR A 6 -12.28 51.70 29.31
CA TYR A 6 -10.95 51.10 29.52
C TYR A 6 -10.26 50.73 28.20
N LEU A 7 -11.03 50.57 27.12
CA LEU A 7 -10.53 50.24 25.78
C LEU A 7 -9.76 51.41 25.11
N LYS A 8 -10.03 52.67 25.50
CA LYS A 8 -9.30 53.85 24.98
C LYS A 8 -8.07 54.24 25.81
N ILE A 9 -7.95 53.73 27.04
CA ILE A 9 -6.80 54.02 27.92
C ILE A 9 -5.64 53.06 27.61
N TYR A 10 -5.94 51.82 27.18
CA TYR A 10 -4.91 50.86 26.73
C TYR A 10 -4.29 51.22 25.36
N SER A 11 -4.98 52.02 24.55
CA SER A 11 -4.50 52.49 23.25
C SER A 11 -3.49 53.65 23.33
N ILE A 12 -3.21 54.20 24.53
CA ILE A 12 -2.26 55.31 24.75
C ILE A 12 -1.06 54.85 25.63
N LEU A 13 -1.04 53.60 26.12
CA LEU A 13 0.04 53.05 26.93
C LEU A 13 1.03 52.16 26.14
N CYS A 14 0.96 52.14 24.81
CA CYS A 14 1.80 51.31 23.94
C CYS A 14 2.74 52.13 23.02
N LEU A 15 2.99 53.41 23.33
CA LEU A 15 3.73 54.33 22.45
C LEU A 15 4.96 55.01 23.09
N THR A 16 5.46 54.55 24.23
CA THR A 16 6.62 55.18 24.90
C THR A 16 7.66 54.21 25.48
N ILE A 17 7.93 53.07 24.83
CA ILE A 17 9.12 52.24 25.14
C ILE A 17 9.97 52.02 23.89
N LEU A 18 10.19 53.10 23.14
CA LEU A 18 11.40 53.29 22.36
C LEU A 18 12.20 54.40 23.05
N PHE A 19 13.52 54.28 23.04
CA PHE A 19 14.53 55.04 23.80
C PHE A 19 14.92 54.44 25.16
N PHE A 20 15.54 53.24 25.10
CA PHE A 20 16.75 53.04 25.90
C PHE A 20 17.96 53.06 24.95
N GLU A 21 18.59 54.22 24.93
CA GLU A 21 19.87 54.48 24.34
C GLU A 21 20.91 54.24 25.45
N CYS A 22 21.76 53.21 25.30
CA CYS A 22 23.05 53.23 25.99
C CYS A 22 24.13 52.38 25.29
N LYS A 23 25.17 53.12 24.90
CA LYS A 23 26.61 52.82 24.92
C LYS A 23 27.15 51.68 24.05
N LYS A 24 27.75 52.15 22.95
CA LYS A 24 28.82 51.51 22.19
C LYS A 24 29.99 51.10 23.10
N SER A 25 30.19 49.79 23.26
CA SER A 25 31.44 49.15 23.66
C SER A 25 31.84 48.23 22.51
N ASN A 26 33.06 48.42 21.98
CA ASN A 26 33.60 47.55 20.94
C ASN A 26 33.90 46.18 21.56
N SER A 27 33.00 45.22 21.35
CA SER A 27 33.31 43.80 21.44
C SER A 27 32.79 43.15 20.17
N ASN A 28 33.70 42.78 19.28
CA ASN A 28 33.40 41.98 18.10
C ASN A 28 33.00 40.58 18.57
N TYR A 29 31.71 40.41 18.83
CA TYR A 29 31.07 39.11 18.86
C TYR A 29 30.23 39.03 17.60
N GLN A 30 30.86 38.56 16.52
CA GLN A 30 30.14 37.97 15.40
C GLN A 30 29.44 36.72 15.95
N GLN A 31 28.20 36.88 16.41
CA GLN A 31 27.26 35.77 16.40
C GLN A 31 26.84 35.62 14.94
N GLU A 32 27.67 34.94 14.15
CA GLU A 32 27.18 34.21 13.00
C GLU A 32 26.14 33.23 13.54
N HIS A 33 24.87 33.62 13.44
CA HIS A 33 23.83 32.63 13.30
C HIS A 33 24.10 32.00 11.94
N ALA A 34 24.99 31.00 11.93
CA ALA A 34 25.13 30.08 10.83
C ALA A 34 23.74 29.46 10.66
N LEU A 35 22.96 30.04 9.77
CA LEU A 35 21.84 29.37 9.15
C LEU A 35 22.52 28.34 8.26
N SER A 36 22.93 27.25 8.89
CA SER A 36 23.22 26.01 8.20
C SER A 36 21.97 25.75 7.37
N ASN A 37 22.08 25.96 6.06
CA ASN A 37 21.40 25.09 5.12
C ASN A 37 21.90 23.68 5.47
N TYR A 38 21.32 23.07 6.51
CA TYR A 38 21.08 21.66 6.46
C TYR A 38 20.14 21.55 5.26
N GLU A 39 20.70 21.14 4.12
CA GLU A 39 19.87 20.42 3.17
C GLU A 39 19.33 19.27 4.01
N GLU A 40 18.09 19.41 4.47
CA GLU A 40 17.35 18.32 5.07
C GLU A 40 17.36 17.23 4.02
N ASP A 41 18.13 16.18 4.28
CA ASP A 41 18.26 15.07 3.39
C ASP A 41 16.94 14.32 3.38
N GLY A 42 16.23 14.41 2.27
CA GLY A 42 15.02 13.65 1.99
C GLY A 42 13.79 14.49 1.68
N TYR A 43 12.64 13.97 2.06
CA TYR A 43 11.32 14.48 1.72
C TYR A 43 10.65 15.01 3.00
N PRO A 44 10.28 16.31 3.04
CA PRO A 44 9.48 16.86 4.12
C PRO A 44 8.17 16.11 4.32
N ASP A 45 7.62 16.19 5.53
CA ASP A 45 6.32 15.59 5.82
C ASP A 45 5.23 16.11 4.86
N GLY A 46 4.48 15.19 4.26
CA GLY A 46 3.35 15.51 3.38
C GLY A 46 3.02 14.45 2.34
N THR A 47 2.10 14.84 1.45
CA THR A 47 1.55 13.98 0.41
C THR A 47 2.29 14.16 -0.91
N TYR A 48 2.66 13.04 -1.54
CA TYR A 48 3.42 13.01 -2.78
C TYR A 48 2.80 12.09 -3.81
N CYS A 49 3.05 12.41 -5.08
CA CYS A 49 2.81 11.52 -6.19
C CYS A 49 3.92 10.48 -6.27
N ALA A 50 3.55 9.20 -6.31
CA ALA A 50 4.49 8.10 -6.46
C ALA A 50 4.06 7.11 -7.56
N GLU A 51 5.06 6.55 -8.23
CA GLU A 51 4.92 5.32 -9.00
C GLU A 51 5.07 4.15 -8.04
N ILE A 52 4.12 3.22 -8.08
CA ILE A 52 4.04 2.06 -7.21
C ILE A 52 3.99 0.82 -8.08
N ASP A 53 5.07 0.07 -8.05
CA ASP A 53 5.14 -1.27 -8.59
C ASP A 53 4.78 -2.26 -7.50
N TYR A 54 3.85 -3.17 -7.77
CA TYR A 54 3.60 -4.32 -6.89
C TYR A 54 3.88 -5.64 -7.60
N TYR A 55 4.22 -6.66 -6.82
CA TYR A 55 4.34 -8.05 -7.25
C TYR A 55 3.75 -9.00 -6.20
N TYR A 56 2.86 -9.89 -6.63
CA TYR A 56 2.29 -10.93 -5.78
C TYR A 56 2.78 -12.30 -6.25
N SER A 57 3.71 -12.89 -5.50
CA SER A 57 4.41 -14.13 -5.88
C SER A 57 3.49 -15.34 -6.02
N GLU A 58 2.42 -15.38 -5.22
CA GLU A 58 1.47 -16.51 -5.19
C GLU A 58 0.72 -16.68 -6.52
N THR A 59 0.47 -15.59 -7.26
CA THR A 59 -0.18 -15.64 -8.58
C THR A 59 0.74 -15.22 -9.72
N GLY A 60 1.95 -14.73 -9.41
CA GLY A 60 2.88 -14.16 -10.40
C GLY A 60 2.39 -12.85 -11.02
N THR A 61 1.44 -12.17 -10.39
CA THR A 61 0.82 -10.94 -10.89
C THR A 61 1.64 -9.72 -10.49
N SER A 62 1.81 -8.77 -11.39
CA SER A 62 2.34 -7.44 -11.09
C SER A 62 1.55 -6.36 -11.81
N SER A 63 1.59 -5.13 -11.28
CA SER A 63 1.21 -3.93 -12.02
C SER A 63 1.91 -2.70 -11.45
N THR A 64 1.88 -1.63 -12.23
CA THR A 64 2.43 -0.32 -11.89
C THR A 64 1.29 0.68 -11.85
N TYR A 65 1.22 1.46 -10.77
CA TYR A 65 0.22 2.52 -10.59
C TYR A 65 0.87 3.85 -10.23
N THR A 66 0.17 4.94 -10.53
CA THR A 66 0.52 6.26 -10.01
C THR A 66 -0.48 6.62 -8.92
N LEU A 67 -0.03 6.70 -7.67
CA LEU A 67 -0.88 6.91 -6.50
C LEU A 67 -0.31 8.01 -5.61
N LEU A 68 -1.12 8.46 -4.65
CA LEU A 68 -0.67 9.37 -3.60
C LEU A 68 -0.11 8.56 -2.43
N VAL A 69 0.97 9.06 -1.84
CA VAL A 69 1.61 8.48 -0.65
C VAL A 69 1.86 9.56 0.40
N GLU A 70 1.79 9.17 1.67
CA GLU A 70 2.15 10.05 2.79
C GLU A 70 3.56 9.73 3.29
N ILE A 71 4.37 10.78 3.42
CA ILE A 71 5.71 10.71 3.99
C ILE A 71 5.70 11.42 5.34
N GLU A 72 6.22 10.78 6.39
CA GLU A 72 6.46 11.40 7.70
C GLU A 72 7.84 11.00 8.20
N ASN A 73 8.65 11.97 8.63
CA ASN A 73 10.02 11.74 9.12
C ASN A 73 10.88 10.92 8.14
N ASN A 74 10.79 11.20 6.83
CA ASN A 74 11.45 10.44 5.76
C ASN A 74 11.01 8.97 5.63
N GLU A 75 9.92 8.56 6.26
CA GLU A 75 9.36 7.22 6.14
C GLU A 75 8.06 7.24 5.33
N LEU A 76 7.86 6.21 4.49
CA LEU A 76 6.58 5.99 3.82
C LEU A 76 5.58 5.44 4.85
N THR A 77 4.50 6.17 5.12
CA THR A 77 3.54 5.82 6.17
C THR A 77 2.20 5.34 5.64
N GLU A 78 1.79 5.79 4.45
CA GLU A 78 0.49 5.47 3.86
C GLU A 78 0.53 5.49 2.32
N ILE A 79 -0.21 4.57 1.69
CA ILE A 79 -0.50 4.54 0.25
C ILE A 79 -2.01 4.67 0.06
N HIS A 80 -2.46 5.69 -0.68
CA HIS A 80 -3.88 5.93 -0.93
C HIS A 80 -4.41 5.12 -2.12
N TRP A 81 -5.44 4.31 -1.88
CA TRP A 81 -6.15 3.60 -2.94
C TRP A 81 -7.26 4.48 -3.54
N PRO A 82 -7.44 4.51 -4.88
CA PRO A 82 -8.49 5.28 -5.55
C PRO A 82 -9.92 4.94 -5.11
N ASN A 83 -10.12 3.74 -4.57
CA ASN A 83 -11.43 3.25 -4.11
C ASN A 83 -11.78 3.68 -2.66
N GLY A 84 -11.00 4.60 -2.06
CA GLY A 84 -11.29 5.16 -0.74
C GLY A 84 -10.80 4.32 0.44
N GLY A 85 -9.75 3.52 0.23
CA GLY A 85 -9.01 2.81 1.27
C GLY A 85 -7.53 3.22 1.25
N TRP A 86 -6.75 2.69 2.19
CA TRP A 86 -5.32 2.96 2.28
C TRP A 86 -4.56 1.72 2.74
N LEU A 87 -3.28 1.65 2.39
CA LEU A 87 -2.32 0.72 2.98
C LEU A 87 -1.42 1.53 3.90
N ASP A 88 -1.43 1.26 5.20
CA ASP A 88 -0.66 2.00 6.21
C ASP A 88 0.24 1.09 7.06
N ASN A 89 0.84 1.65 8.10
CA ASN A 89 1.71 0.96 9.04
C ASN A 89 1.08 -0.23 9.80
N SER A 90 -0.24 -0.44 9.71
CA SER A 90 -0.88 -1.65 10.23
C SER A 90 -0.65 -2.87 9.32
N HIS A 91 -0.29 -2.61 8.06
CA HIS A 91 -0.06 -3.62 7.02
C HIS A 91 1.40 -3.75 6.60
N PHE A 92 2.26 -2.76 6.90
CA PHE A 92 3.69 -2.85 6.64
C PHE A 92 4.52 -2.09 7.66
N THR A 93 5.82 -2.39 7.73
CA THR A 93 6.76 -1.57 8.52
C THR A 93 7.20 -0.37 7.68
N PRO A 94 6.99 0.88 8.12
CA PRO A 94 7.39 2.07 7.36
C PRO A 94 8.87 2.02 6.93
N PRO A 95 9.15 1.99 5.61
CA PRO A 95 10.53 2.03 5.12
C PRO A 95 11.02 3.47 4.99
N ASP A 96 12.34 3.66 5.17
CA ASP A 96 13.01 4.91 4.80
C ASP A 96 12.88 5.15 3.29
N ILE A 97 12.42 6.35 2.93
CA ILE A 97 12.25 6.81 1.54
C ILE A 97 12.95 8.17 1.33
N SER A 98 13.90 8.51 2.19
CA SER A 98 14.71 9.74 2.06
C SER A 98 15.38 9.87 0.68
N SER A 99 15.69 8.74 0.03
CA SER A 99 16.28 8.71 -1.32
C SER A 99 15.29 8.93 -2.46
N GLY A 100 13.99 8.93 -2.17
CA GLY A 100 12.89 8.99 -3.15
C GLY A 100 12.44 7.63 -3.68
N GLU A 101 13.08 6.55 -3.25
CA GLU A 101 12.71 5.17 -3.58
C GLU A 101 12.77 4.28 -2.33
N ALA A 102 11.79 3.39 -2.19
CA ALA A 102 11.71 2.43 -1.11
C ALA A 102 11.04 1.14 -1.57
N SER A 103 11.37 0.02 -0.93
CA SER A 103 10.69 -1.26 -1.15
C SER A 103 10.34 -1.92 0.17
N PHE A 104 9.19 -2.58 0.22
CA PHE A 104 8.73 -3.34 1.37
C PHE A 104 7.82 -4.49 0.95
N THR A 105 7.58 -5.43 1.87
CA THR A 105 6.58 -6.49 1.70
C THR A 105 5.49 -6.27 2.73
N SER A 106 4.22 -6.32 2.31
CA SER A 106 3.08 -6.24 3.23
C SER A 106 2.95 -7.48 4.12
N ASP A 107 2.16 -7.38 5.18
CA ASP A 107 1.82 -8.51 6.06
C ASP A 107 1.04 -9.62 5.35
N ARG A 108 0.56 -9.35 4.12
CA ARG A 108 -0.12 -10.29 3.23
C ARG A 108 0.78 -10.88 2.15
N GLY A 109 2.07 -10.52 2.14
CA GLY A 109 3.07 -11.09 1.24
C GLY A 109 3.04 -10.51 -0.18
N VAL A 110 2.56 -9.28 -0.34
CA VAL A 110 2.70 -8.53 -1.61
C VAL A 110 3.94 -7.64 -1.51
N ASP A 111 4.80 -7.73 -2.51
CA ASP A 111 6.01 -6.92 -2.59
C ASP A 111 5.69 -5.60 -3.29
N TYR A 112 6.19 -4.50 -2.74
CA TYR A 112 6.02 -3.14 -3.25
C TYR A 112 7.36 -2.45 -3.48
N THR A 113 7.43 -1.68 -4.56
CA THR A 113 8.48 -0.70 -4.83
C THR A 113 7.82 0.64 -5.13
N ILE A 114 8.21 1.67 -4.36
CA ILE A 114 7.63 3.00 -4.39
C ILE A 114 8.71 3.96 -4.85
N LYS A 115 8.35 4.81 -5.80
CA LYS A 115 9.22 5.87 -6.29
C LYS A 115 8.48 7.20 -6.32
N ILE A 116 8.96 8.19 -5.57
CA ILE A 116 8.38 9.53 -5.58
C ILE A 116 8.69 10.19 -6.94
N ILE A 117 7.64 10.64 -7.62
CA ILE A 117 7.73 11.25 -8.97
C ILE A 117 7.31 12.72 -9.01
N GLY A 118 6.70 13.24 -7.95
CA GLY A 118 6.27 14.64 -7.87
C GLY A 118 5.54 14.96 -6.57
N ASN A 119 5.16 16.21 -6.38
CA ASN A 119 4.30 16.63 -5.27
C ASN A 119 2.84 16.31 -5.57
N ASP A 120 1.98 16.40 -4.56
CA ASP A 120 0.53 16.38 -4.79
C ASP A 120 0.11 17.42 -5.85
N GLY A 121 -0.75 16.98 -6.77
CA GLY A 121 -1.21 17.75 -7.92
C GLY A 121 -0.28 17.76 -9.15
N ASP A 122 0.95 17.24 -9.04
CA ASP A 122 1.88 17.17 -10.19
C ASP A 122 1.57 15.98 -11.12
N CYS A 123 0.88 14.95 -10.63
CA CYS A 123 0.55 13.73 -11.38
C CYS A 123 -0.96 13.51 -11.54
N SER A 124 -1.33 12.71 -12.55
CA SER A 124 -2.67 12.14 -12.65
C SER A 124 -2.65 10.74 -12.03
N THR A 125 -3.40 10.55 -10.95
CA THR A 125 -3.48 9.26 -10.27
C THR A 125 -4.22 8.23 -11.13
N THR A 126 -3.81 6.98 -11.03
CA THR A 126 -4.52 5.86 -11.63
C THR A 126 -5.91 5.75 -11.00
N THR A 127 -6.96 5.64 -11.81
CA THR A 127 -8.35 5.60 -11.33
C THR A 127 -8.87 4.18 -11.09
N TYR A 128 -8.29 3.21 -11.79
CA TYR A 128 -8.64 1.79 -11.68
C TYR A 128 -7.40 1.01 -11.30
N VAL A 129 -7.38 0.48 -10.09
CA VAL A 129 -6.30 -0.34 -9.55
C VAL A 129 -6.89 -1.59 -8.94
N THR A 130 -6.11 -2.65 -8.97
CA THR A 130 -6.38 -3.87 -8.22
C THR A 130 -5.62 -3.75 -6.92
N ASN A 131 -6.32 -3.65 -5.79
CA ASN A 131 -5.68 -3.62 -4.47
C ASN A 131 -5.37 -5.04 -3.97
N GLU A 132 -4.72 -5.17 -2.81
CA GLU A 132 -4.36 -6.47 -2.26
C GLU A 132 -5.57 -7.37 -1.99
N ASP A 133 -6.69 -6.79 -1.54
CA ASP A 133 -7.93 -7.53 -1.31
C ASP A 133 -8.42 -8.19 -2.59
N ASP A 134 -8.45 -7.44 -3.68
CA ASP A 134 -8.87 -7.94 -4.98
C ASP A 134 -7.92 -9.01 -5.52
N LEU A 135 -6.60 -8.87 -5.30
CA LEU A 135 -5.59 -9.85 -5.73
C LEU A 135 -5.76 -11.17 -5.00
N ILE A 136 -5.99 -11.11 -3.69
CA ILE A 136 -6.10 -12.30 -2.84
C ILE A 136 -7.42 -12.99 -3.09
N GLN A 137 -8.52 -12.24 -3.23
CA GLN A 137 -9.81 -12.83 -3.60
C GLN A 137 -9.72 -13.54 -4.96
N GLN A 138 -9.04 -12.96 -5.95
CA GLN A 138 -8.84 -13.61 -7.25
C GLN A 138 -8.04 -14.92 -7.14
N LYS A 139 -7.05 -14.96 -6.25
CA LYS A 139 -6.28 -16.19 -5.98
C LYS A 139 -7.20 -17.27 -5.39
N GLU A 140 -7.92 -16.95 -4.32
CA GLU A 140 -8.82 -17.89 -3.64
C GLU A 140 -9.90 -18.41 -4.60
N ASP A 141 -10.52 -17.52 -5.37
CA ASP A 141 -11.53 -17.87 -6.39
C ASP A 141 -10.98 -18.76 -7.51
N ASN A 142 -9.68 -18.76 -7.76
CA ASN A 142 -9.04 -19.60 -8.77
C ASN A 142 -8.67 -20.96 -8.18
N GLU A 143 -8.15 -21.00 -6.97
CA GLU A 143 -7.86 -22.25 -6.23
C GLU A 143 -9.15 -23.07 -6.05
N ASP A 144 -10.26 -22.44 -5.65
CA ASP A 144 -11.56 -23.12 -5.50
C ASP A 144 -12.04 -23.76 -6.81
N LYS A 145 -11.82 -23.10 -7.95
CA LYS A 145 -12.21 -23.62 -9.27
C LYS A 145 -11.31 -24.77 -9.71
N GLU A 146 -10.02 -24.70 -9.40
CA GLU A 146 -9.07 -25.78 -9.69
C GLU A 146 -9.42 -27.02 -8.88
N ASP A 147 -9.71 -26.87 -7.59
CA ASP A 147 -10.17 -27.96 -6.72
C ASP A 147 -11.49 -28.57 -7.20
N GLU A 148 -12.45 -27.74 -7.62
CA GLU A 148 -13.71 -28.22 -8.20
C GLU A 148 -13.46 -29.02 -9.49
N TYR A 149 -12.54 -28.57 -10.34
CA TYR A 149 -12.16 -29.26 -11.58
C TYR A 149 -11.51 -30.62 -11.30
N GLN A 150 -10.53 -30.67 -10.39
CA GLN A 150 -9.87 -31.92 -10.00
C GLN A 150 -10.87 -32.93 -9.44
N LYS A 151 -11.81 -32.47 -8.60
CA LYS A 151 -12.87 -33.33 -8.06
C LYS A 151 -13.73 -33.91 -9.16
N LYS A 152 -14.17 -33.11 -10.14
CA LYS A 152 -14.97 -33.59 -11.28
C LYS A 152 -14.23 -34.65 -12.09
N GLN A 153 -12.94 -34.45 -12.36
CA GLN A 153 -12.12 -35.44 -13.07
C GLN A 153 -12.00 -36.76 -12.30
N SER A 154 -11.77 -36.69 -10.97
CA SER A 154 -11.67 -37.91 -10.15
C SER A 154 -12.97 -38.72 -10.14
N VAL A 155 -14.12 -38.05 -10.06
CA VAL A 155 -15.44 -38.70 -10.10
C VAL A 155 -15.69 -39.32 -11.46
N GLU A 156 -15.39 -38.61 -12.54
CA GLU A 156 -15.55 -39.13 -13.91
C GLU A 156 -14.64 -40.36 -14.15
N GLU A 157 -13.42 -40.36 -13.64
CA GLU A 157 -12.51 -41.51 -13.73
C GLU A 157 -13.00 -42.72 -12.92
N GLU A 158 -13.56 -42.50 -11.74
CA GLU A 158 -14.16 -43.57 -10.92
C GLU A 158 -15.40 -44.18 -11.58
N GLU A 159 -16.26 -43.35 -12.18
CA GLU A 159 -17.44 -43.81 -12.93
C GLU A 159 -17.05 -44.66 -14.14
N GLN A 160 -16.04 -44.22 -14.91
CA GLN A 160 -15.52 -44.98 -16.06
C GLN A 160 -14.97 -46.34 -15.63
N LYS A 161 -14.16 -46.39 -14.56
CA LYS A 161 -13.64 -47.65 -14.02
C LYS A 161 -14.74 -48.60 -13.56
N ALA A 162 -15.78 -48.07 -12.91
CA ALA A 162 -16.91 -48.87 -12.47
C ALA A 162 -17.70 -49.43 -13.67
N GLU A 163 -17.89 -48.65 -14.73
CA GLU A 163 -18.58 -49.10 -15.95
C GLU A 163 -17.77 -50.18 -16.67
N GLU A 164 -16.45 -50.01 -16.81
CA GLU A 164 -15.56 -51.02 -17.40
C GLU A 164 -15.55 -52.33 -16.60
N GLU A 165 -15.51 -52.24 -15.26
CA GLU A 165 -15.57 -53.41 -14.40
C GLU A 165 -16.92 -54.14 -14.52
N GLN A 166 -18.03 -53.41 -14.58
CA GLN A 166 -19.36 -53.99 -14.81
C GLN A 166 -19.43 -54.71 -16.15
N LYS A 167 -18.92 -54.10 -17.23
CA LYS A 167 -18.84 -54.73 -18.56
C LYS A 167 -18.01 -56.01 -18.53
N ARG A 168 -16.86 -56.00 -17.85
CA ARG A 168 -16.01 -57.19 -17.71
C ARG A 168 -16.74 -58.33 -16.97
N ARG A 169 -17.41 -58.02 -15.86
CA ARG A 169 -18.18 -59.02 -15.09
C ARG A 169 -19.32 -59.62 -15.92
N GLN A 170 -20.04 -58.80 -16.68
CA GLN A 170 -21.10 -59.28 -17.58
C GLN A 170 -20.55 -60.23 -18.66
N GLN A 171 -19.42 -59.89 -19.26
CA GLN A 171 -18.77 -60.76 -20.26
C GLN A 171 -18.28 -62.09 -19.67
N GLU A 172 -17.70 -62.07 -18.47
CA GLU A 172 -17.28 -63.27 -17.75
C GLU A 172 -18.48 -64.18 -17.41
N GLU A 173 -19.61 -63.58 -16.98
CA GLU A 173 -20.85 -64.32 -16.70
C GLU A 173 -21.45 -64.94 -17.96
N GLU A 174 -21.47 -64.23 -19.08
CA GLU A 174 -21.95 -64.73 -20.39
C GLU A 174 -21.09 -65.90 -20.88
N GLN A 175 -19.76 -65.78 -20.83
CA GLN A 175 -18.83 -66.85 -21.21
C GLN A 175 -19.02 -68.12 -20.36
N ALA A 176 -19.18 -67.97 -19.04
CA ALA A 176 -19.43 -69.10 -18.15
C ALA A 176 -20.77 -69.81 -18.43
N GLN A 177 -21.79 -69.08 -18.91
CA GLN A 177 -23.07 -69.68 -19.28
C GLN A 177 -22.99 -70.47 -20.60
N GLU A 178 -22.18 -70.02 -21.54
CA GLU A 178 -21.94 -70.73 -22.81
C GLU A 178 -21.16 -72.04 -22.59
N GLU A 179 -20.11 -72.03 -21.78
CA GLU A 179 -19.31 -73.24 -21.48
C GLU A 179 -20.12 -74.35 -20.79
N ASN A 180 -21.16 -74.01 -20.02
CA ASN A 180 -22.01 -74.99 -19.35
C ASN A 180 -23.09 -75.62 -20.27
N GLN A 181 -23.21 -75.16 -21.52
CA GLN A 181 -24.20 -75.66 -22.50
C GLN A 181 -23.62 -76.62 -23.55
N GLU A 182 -22.29 -76.80 -23.60
CA GLU A 182 -21.59 -77.82 -24.41
C GLU A 182 -21.32 -79.12 -23.65
#